data_AF-A0A1R1PN95-F1
#
_entry.id   AF-A0A1R1PN95-F1
#
_cell.length_a   1.000
_cell.length_b   1.000
_cell.length_c   1.000
_cell.angle_alpha   90.00
_cell.angle_beta   90.00
_cell.angle_gamma   90.00
#
_symmetry.space_group_name_H-M   'P 1'
#
loop_
_entity.id
_entity.type
_entity.pdbx_description
1 polymer ?
#
loop_
_entity_poly.entity_id
_entity_poly.type
_entity_poly.pdbx_seq_one_letter_code
_entity_poly.pdbx_strand_id
1 'polypeptide(L)'
;FEKDTENSQDWHPGSDQQVLDLVHPSLYPVINGVSRAVTKDLSPTDTSIMESYMNLGAGSVDNLAFEAIKNNRKRTWYDSSVSEKFVWLPTEVDVNAERNTKILSYINNLHPKKYGKLYTCIEQVLGHFVPMFNKVLTYSTEKYVSKQTPRIDPTTYYVEYFDEFVARIKKEINTEDKRQKDGEEVENEEEGEEEEYEYEEEYYWEIFREQKLVTSPAEYSFSPQNIIEPVDIVDLNGTRLQVIVKMANICLTPEKPTYKGGVWHIEGMLNEDIVSTGIYYYHQENITESRLNFRKTVVEPDYEQGDVKGVRLMYGLEDEEALNQFLGGVTTHEGRCLSFPNRYQHQVQPFELVDKTKPGVRKILCFFLVNPNNRVYSTAVVPPQQKEWYAEELNKNPSKLTNLPSLVLDNINKHMNWPIERKDAEKYREELMKERKYLLNSQNELVFEREFSLCEH
;
A
#
# COMPACT_ATOMS: atom_id res chain seq x y z
N PHE A 1 18.13 -1.30 22.63
CA PHE A 1 17.46 -1.76 21.40
C PHE A 1 18.37 -1.60 20.19
N GLU A 2 18.55 -0.41 19.59
CA GLU A 2 19.42 -0.27 18.39
C GLU A 2 20.87 -0.75 18.64
N LYS A 3 21.45 -0.40 19.80
CA LYS A 3 22.77 -0.90 20.22
C LYS A 3 22.83 -2.41 20.38
N ASP A 4 21.72 -3.05 20.74
CA ASP A 4 21.64 -4.52 20.89
C ASP A 4 21.54 -5.21 19.51
N THR A 5 21.10 -4.49 18.49
CA THR A 5 21.01 -4.97 17.10
C THR A 5 22.30 -4.74 16.29
N GLU A 6 23.28 -4.00 16.81
CA GLU A 6 24.56 -3.70 16.14
C GLU A 6 25.41 -4.95 15.84
N ASN A 7 25.28 -6.02 16.62
CA ASN A 7 26.03 -7.26 16.42
C ASN A 7 25.32 -8.28 15.51
N SER A 8 24.04 -8.07 15.18
CA SER A 8 23.20 -8.99 14.40
C SER A 8 22.48 -8.28 13.25
N GLN A 9 23.09 -7.20 12.73
CA GLN A 9 22.48 -6.24 11.81
C GLN A 9 21.66 -6.95 10.74
N ASP A 10 20.34 -6.81 10.83
CA ASP A 10 19.41 -7.43 9.91
C ASP A 10 19.19 -6.48 8.72
N TRP A 11 20.10 -6.54 7.76
CA TRP A 11 20.01 -5.72 6.55
C TRP A 11 18.93 -6.28 5.63
N HIS A 12 18.03 -5.39 5.18
CA HIS A 12 16.95 -5.75 4.28
C HIS A 12 17.50 -6.38 2.99
N PRO A 13 17.00 -7.54 2.54
CA PRO A 13 17.50 -8.21 1.35
C PRO A 13 17.46 -7.30 0.11
N GLY A 14 18.57 -7.24 -0.63
CA GLY A 14 18.67 -6.43 -1.84
C GLY A 14 18.81 -4.92 -1.63
N SER A 15 18.93 -4.44 -0.38
CA SER A 15 19.08 -3.01 -0.07
C SER A 15 20.51 -2.46 -0.14
N ASP A 16 21.48 -3.30 -0.55
CA ASP A 16 22.91 -2.96 -0.52
C ASP A 16 23.41 -2.48 0.85
N GLN A 17 22.86 -3.04 1.94
CA GLN A 17 23.13 -2.64 3.33
C GLN A 17 22.82 -1.16 3.60
N GLN A 18 21.80 -0.61 2.94
CA GLN A 18 21.31 0.74 3.23
C GLN A 18 20.02 0.72 4.04
N VAL A 19 19.27 -0.38 4.10
CA VAL A 19 18.03 -0.47 4.89
C VAL A 19 18.22 -1.48 6.01
N LEU A 20 18.24 -1.01 7.25
CA LEU A 20 18.37 -1.82 8.45
C LEU A 20 16.98 -2.09 9.03
N ASP A 21 16.59 -3.35 9.05
CA ASP A 21 15.34 -3.83 9.63
C ASP A 21 15.50 -4.00 11.14
N LEU A 22 14.83 -3.15 11.90
CA LEU A 22 14.83 -3.20 13.35
C LEU A 22 13.72 -4.13 13.88
N VAL A 23 12.51 -3.95 13.33
CA VAL A 23 11.35 -4.82 13.50
C VAL A 23 10.71 -4.92 12.13
N HIS A 24 10.78 -6.07 11.47
CA HIS A 24 10.20 -6.24 10.14
C HIS A 24 9.17 -7.38 10.12
N PRO A 25 7.94 -7.15 9.62
CA PRO A 25 6.88 -8.15 9.70
C PRO A 25 7.10 -9.38 8.82
N SER A 26 7.97 -9.29 7.80
CA SER A 26 8.36 -10.45 6.97
C SER A 26 9.33 -11.43 7.64
N LEU A 27 9.89 -11.10 8.81
CA LEU A 27 10.68 -12.06 9.58
C LEU A 27 9.75 -12.75 10.59
N TYR A 28 9.82 -14.07 10.72
CA TYR A 28 8.88 -14.88 11.50
C TYR A 28 7.38 -14.55 11.23
N PRO A 29 6.92 -14.49 9.96
CA PRO A 29 5.49 -14.40 9.65
C PRO A 29 4.80 -15.72 10.01
N VAL A 30 3.47 -15.80 9.92
CA VAL A 30 2.82 -17.10 9.83
C VAL A 30 3.25 -17.77 8.52
N ILE A 31 3.63 -19.04 8.59
CA ILE A 31 4.07 -19.86 7.47
C ILE A 31 3.15 -21.09 7.44
N ASN A 32 2.40 -21.24 6.35
CA ASN A 32 1.45 -22.33 6.18
C ASN A 32 2.15 -23.71 6.31
N GLY A 33 1.59 -24.59 7.14
CA GLY A 33 2.15 -25.92 7.44
C GLY A 33 3.37 -25.95 8.37
N VAL A 34 3.86 -24.79 8.84
CA VAL A 34 5.05 -24.70 9.71
C VAL A 34 4.72 -24.00 11.03
N SER A 35 4.09 -22.82 10.95
CA SER A 35 3.67 -22.07 12.13
C SER A 35 2.59 -22.81 12.91
N ARG A 36 2.46 -22.49 14.20
CA ARG A 36 1.46 -23.09 15.10
C ARG A 36 0.52 -22.01 15.61
N ALA A 37 -0.69 -22.41 15.96
CA ALA A 37 -1.62 -21.58 16.72
C ALA A 37 -2.15 -22.36 17.93
N VAL A 38 -2.41 -21.66 19.04
CA VAL A 38 -2.94 -22.26 20.27
C VAL A 38 -4.45 -22.54 20.18
N THR A 39 -5.15 -21.86 19.29
CA THR A 39 -6.58 -22.03 19.02
C THR A 39 -6.90 -21.67 17.57
N LYS A 40 -8.04 -22.15 17.06
CA LYS A 40 -8.64 -21.72 15.78
C LYS A 40 -9.50 -20.47 15.92
N ASP A 41 -9.91 -20.15 17.15
CA ASP A 41 -10.77 -19.01 17.43
C ASP A 41 -9.94 -17.71 17.44
N LEU A 42 -10.28 -16.79 16.54
CA LEU A 42 -9.63 -15.48 16.39
C LEU A 42 -10.37 -14.36 17.14
N SER A 43 -11.43 -14.70 17.88
CA SER A 43 -12.16 -13.76 18.71
C SER A 43 -11.25 -13.10 19.75
N PRO A 44 -11.56 -11.87 20.18
CA PRO A 44 -10.80 -11.22 21.25
C PRO A 44 -10.85 -12.04 22.54
N THR A 45 -9.67 -12.39 23.06
CA THR A 45 -9.50 -13.08 24.34
C THR A 45 -8.86 -12.16 25.37
N ASP A 46 -9.22 -12.30 26.64
CA ASP A 46 -8.48 -11.65 27.72
C ASP A 46 -7.06 -12.24 27.73
N THR A 47 -6.08 -11.42 27.38
CA THR A 47 -4.69 -11.82 27.27
C THR A 47 -3.77 -10.64 27.58
N SER A 48 -2.53 -10.95 27.91
CA SER A 48 -1.47 -9.98 28.15
C SER A 48 -0.23 -10.33 27.34
N ILE A 49 0.68 -9.34 27.22
CA ILE A 49 1.97 -9.50 26.53
C ILE A 49 2.71 -10.74 27.08
N MET A 50 2.66 -10.94 28.40
CA MET A 50 3.38 -12.04 29.03
C MET A 50 2.69 -13.39 28.84
N GLU A 51 1.37 -13.46 28.87
CA GLU A 51 0.64 -14.71 28.61
C GLU A 51 0.85 -15.17 27.16
N SER A 52 0.65 -14.27 26.19
CA SER A 52 0.89 -14.57 24.77
C SER A 52 2.35 -14.96 24.50
N TYR A 53 3.31 -14.29 25.13
CA TYR A 53 4.73 -14.66 25.06
C TYR A 53 5.02 -16.04 25.66
N MET A 54 4.39 -16.38 26.80
CA MET A 54 4.60 -17.66 27.48
C MET A 54 3.91 -18.85 26.80
N ASN A 55 3.09 -18.64 25.77
CA ASN A 55 2.62 -19.71 24.87
C ASN A 55 3.74 -20.27 23.99
N LEU A 56 4.96 -19.76 24.12
CA LEU A 56 6.15 -20.27 23.47
C LEU A 56 6.31 -21.80 23.63
N GLY A 57 6.48 -22.51 22.52
CA GLY A 57 6.46 -23.97 22.50
C GLY A 57 5.08 -24.61 22.31
N ALA A 58 3.97 -23.86 22.43
CA ALA A 58 2.62 -24.39 22.37
C ALA A 58 2.00 -24.38 20.95
N GLY A 59 0.76 -24.86 20.88
CA GLY A 59 -0.07 -24.85 19.68
C GLY A 59 0.17 -26.02 18.71
N SER A 60 -0.66 -26.06 17.68
CA SER A 60 -0.60 -27.04 16.57
C SER A 60 -0.66 -26.32 15.23
N VAL A 61 -0.06 -26.93 14.20
CA VAL A 61 -0.22 -26.51 12.80
C VAL A 61 -1.68 -26.66 12.34
N ASP A 62 -2.41 -27.64 12.89
CA ASP A 62 -3.81 -27.92 12.53
C ASP A 62 -4.78 -26.81 12.95
N ASN A 63 -4.32 -25.89 13.82
CA ASN A 63 -5.07 -24.73 14.26
C ASN A 63 -4.96 -23.54 13.29
N LEU A 64 -4.11 -23.63 12.27
CA LEU A 64 -4.05 -22.66 11.19
C LEU A 64 -4.91 -23.14 10.02
N ALA A 65 -5.96 -22.39 9.72
CA ALA A 65 -6.72 -22.46 8.49
C ALA A 65 -6.22 -21.38 7.52
N PHE A 66 -5.43 -21.81 6.53
CA PHE A 66 -5.23 -21.05 5.29
C PHE A 66 -6.32 -21.51 4.33
N GLU A 67 -7.35 -20.69 4.12
CA GLU A 67 -8.35 -21.01 3.09
C GLU A 67 -7.69 -20.85 1.72
N ALA A 68 -7.51 -21.96 1.01
CA ALA A 68 -7.15 -21.91 -0.40
C ALA A 68 -8.35 -21.35 -1.18
N ILE A 69 -8.19 -20.21 -1.84
CA ILE A 69 -9.20 -19.69 -2.76
C ILE A 69 -9.21 -20.62 -3.98
N LYS A 70 -10.00 -21.68 -3.93
CA LYS A 70 -10.22 -22.59 -5.06
C LYS A 70 -11.29 -22.02 -5.99
N ASN A 71 -11.00 -20.91 -6.65
CA ASN A 71 -11.83 -20.47 -7.78
C ASN A 71 -11.38 -21.19 -9.06
N ASN A 72 -12.05 -22.31 -9.37
CA ASN A 72 -11.83 -23.12 -10.58
C ASN A 72 -12.30 -22.44 -11.89
N ARG A 73 -12.54 -21.13 -11.92
CA ARG A 73 -13.04 -20.41 -13.10
C ARG A 73 -12.37 -19.05 -13.24
N LYS A 74 -11.35 -19.02 -14.11
CA LYS A 74 -10.51 -17.88 -14.53
C LYS A 74 -9.73 -17.23 -13.38
N ARG A 75 -8.40 -17.15 -13.52
CA ARG A 75 -7.56 -16.33 -12.63
C ARG A 75 -8.08 -14.90 -12.66
N THR A 76 -8.58 -14.40 -11.53
CA THR A 76 -8.99 -13.00 -11.37
C THR A 76 -7.88 -12.20 -10.68
N TRP A 77 -7.95 -10.87 -10.69
CA TRP A 77 -7.04 -10.00 -9.92
C TRP A 77 -7.02 -10.34 -8.40
N TYR A 78 -8.08 -10.97 -7.92
CA TYR A 78 -8.22 -11.45 -6.55
C TYR A 78 -7.24 -12.60 -6.24
N ASP A 79 -6.97 -13.48 -7.19
CA ASP A 79 -6.08 -14.64 -7.01
C ASP A 79 -4.59 -14.23 -6.93
N SER A 80 -4.23 -13.05 -7.44
CA SER A 80 -2.88 -12.48 -7.33
C SER A 80 -2.69 -11.57 -6.12
N SER A 81 -3.68 -11.47 -5.22
CA SER A 81 -3.68 -10.51 -4.11
C SER A 81 -3.73 -11.18 -2.73
N VAL A 82 -3.78 -12.51 -2.67
CA VAL A 82 -3.85 -13.31 -1.43
C VAL A 82 -2.65 -14.25 -1.41
N SER A 83 -1.92 -14.29 -0.29
CA SER A 83 -0.86 -15.29 -0.11
C SER A 83 -1.42 -16.57 0.51
N GLU A 84 -1.16 -17.71 -0.15
CA GLU A 84 -1.49 -19.04 0.38
C GLU A 84 -0.42 -19.58 1.34
N LYS A 85 0.69 -18.86 1.49
CA LYS A 85 1.88 -19.33 2.22
C LYS A 85 2.18 -18.50 3.46
N PHE A 86 2.02 -17.17 3.36
CA PHE A 86 2.50 -16.27 4.41
C PHE A 86 1.42 -15.27 4.84
N VAL A 87 1.37 -14.99 6.15
CA VAL A 87 0.55 -13.92 6.74
C VAL A 87 1.42 -13.15 7.73
N TRP A 88 1.47 -11.82 7.61
CA TRP A 88 2.09 -10.99 8.64
C TRP A 88 1.29 -11.02 9.97
N LEU A 89 2.02 -11.04 11.10
CA LEU A 89 1.43 -11.16 12.43
C LEU A 89 1.20 -9.78 13.10
N PRO A 90 -0.06 -9.31 13.22
CA PRO A 90 -0.37 -8.18 14.09
C PRO A 90 -0.20 -8.50 15.58
N THR A 91 -0.02 -7.45 16.37
CA THR A 91 -0.25 -7.46 17.82
C THR A 91 -1.65 -6.98 18.16
N GLU A 92 -2.23 -7.51 19.24
CA GLU A 92 -3.50 -7.06 19.79
C GLU A 92 -3.30 -5.76 20.58
N VAL A 93 -4.18 -4.79 20.36
CA VAL A 93 -4.12 -3.48 21.02
C VAL A 93 -5.50 -3.13 21.56
N ASP A 94 -5.59 -2.79 22.84
CA ASP A 94 -6.75 -2.15 23.43
C ASP A 94 -6.65 -0.64 23.28
N VAL A 95 -7.74 0.02 22.92
CA VAL A 95 -7.85 1.48 22.92
C VAL A 95 -8.92 1.86 23.94
N ASN A 96 -8.51 2.54 25.01
CA ASN A 96 -9.48 2.93 26.03
C ASN A 96 -10.34 4.12 25.58
N ALA A 97 -11.33 4.51 26.39
CA ALA A 97 -12.21 5.66 26.11
C ALA A 97 -11.48 7.01 25.99
N GLU A 98 -10.25 7.11 26.50
CA GLU A 98 -9.41 8.31 26.53
C GLU A 98 -8.36 8.34 25.42
N ARG A 99 -8.42 7.39 24.46
CA ARG A 99 -7.45 7.18 23.35
C ARG A 99 -6.08 6.64 23.77
N ASN A 100 -5.92 6.24 25.03
CA ASN A 100 -4.71 5.56 25.47
C ASN A 100 -4.70 4.15 24.90
N THR A 101 -3.56 3.73 24.37
CA THR A 101 -3.43 2.39 23.80
C THR A 101 -2.65 1.47 24.72
N LYS A 102 -3.04 0.20 24.76
CA LYS A 102 -2.36 -0.84 25.50
C LYS A 102 -2.12 -2.04 24.60
N ILE A 103 -0.86 -2.45 24.46
CA ILE A 103 -0.51 -3.66 23.74
C ILE A 103 -0.86 -4.85 24.64
N LEU A 104 -1.61 -5.80 24.08
CA LEU A 104 -2.13 -6.97 24.78
C LEU A 104 -1.43 -8.27 24.39
N SER A 105 -0.66 -8.32 23.30
CA SER A 105 0.15 -9.48 22.93
C SER A 105 1.56 -9.09 22.51
N TYR A 106 2.51 -10.03 22.44
CA TYR A 106 3.87 -9.68 22.03
C TYR A 106 3.88 -9.05 20.61
N ILE A 107 4.75 -8.08 20.35
CA ILE A 107 5.02 -7.57 19.00
C ILE A 107 5.96 -8.56 18.32
N ASN A 108 5.59 -9.02 17.12
CA ASN A 108 6.44 -9.93 16.35
C ASN A 108 7.84 -9.33 16.16
N ASN A 109 8.88 -10.13 16.38
CA ASN A 109 10.31 -9.74 16.36
C ASN A 109 10.77 -8.74 17.42
N LEU A 110 9.94 -8.40 18.41
CA LEU A 110 10.34 -7.52 19.50
C LEU A 110 10.20 -8.21 20.85
N HIS A 111 11.32 -8.67 21.41
CA HIS A 111 11.32 -9.44 22.65
C HIS A 111 10.73 -8.64 23.84
N PRO A 112 9.61 -9.07 24.46
CA PRO A 112 8.90 -8.26 25.45
C PRO A 112 9.66 -8.08 26.77
N LYS A 113 10.29 -9.13 27.31
CA LYS A 113 11.11 -9.00 28.54
C LYS A 113 12.34 -8.10 28.37
N LYS A 114 13.01 -8.17 27.21
CA LYS A 114 14.23 -7.40 26.93
C LYS A 114 13.92 -5.93 26.63
N TYR A 115 12.80 -5.66 25.95
CA TYR A 115 12.49 -4.34 25.40
C TYR A 115 11.17 -3.75 25.92
N GLY A 116 10.73 -4.09 27.13
CA GLY A 116 9.46 -3.61 27.70
C GLY A 116 9.30 -2.08 27.69
N LYS A 117 10.37 -1.30 27.89
CA LYS A 117 10.31 0.17 27.76
C LYS A 117 9.94 0.64 26.34
N LEU A 118 10.43 -0.06 25.32
CA LEU A 118 10.11 0.26 23.93
C LEU A 118 8.64 -0.03 23.62
N TYR A 119 8.05 -1.09 24.20
CA TYR A 119 6.61 -1.33 24.10
C TYR A 119 5.80 -0.14 24.63
N THR A 120 6.17 0.41 25.80
CA THR A 120 5.52 1.62 26.34
C THR A 120 5.65 2.82 25.41
N CYS A 121 6.81 3.03 24.79
CA CYS A 121 6.97 4.10 23.81
C CYS A 121 6.07 3.87 22.58
N ILE A 122 5.97 2.63 22.09
CA ILE A 122 5.13 2.27 20.94
C ILE A 122 3.64 2.51 21.27
N GLU A 123 3.17 2.14 22.47
CA GLU A 123 1.82 2.44 22.97
C GLU A 123 1.52 3.94 22.93
N GLN A 124 2.45 4.76 23.42
CA GLN A 124 2.29 6.22 23.43
C GLN A 124 2.21 6.81 22.02
N VAL A 125 3.11 6.38 21.12
CA VAL A 125 3.09 6.86 19.73
C VAL A 125 1.81 6.39 19.03
N LEU A 126 1.40 5.13 19.20
CA LEU A 126 0.19 4.59 18.58
C LEU A 126 -1.07 5.35 19.03
N GLY A 127 -1.15 5.80 20.29
CA GLY A 127 -2.23 6.67 20.76
C GLY A 127 -2.38 7.96 19.97
N HIS A 128 -1.29 8.54 19.46
CA HIS A 128 -1.33 9.70 18.57
C HIS A 128 -1.85 9.36 17.16
N PHE A 129 -1.72 8.10 16.73
CA PHE A 129 -2.26 7.64 15.45
C PHE A 129 -3.75 7.30 15.50
N VAL A 130 -4.33 6.98 16.67
CA VAL A 130 -5.76 6.64 16.79
C VAL A 130 -6.67 7.71 16.15
N PRO A 131 -6.55 9.02 16.45
CA PRO A 131 -7.37 10.04 15.79
C PRO A 131 -7.10 10.16 14.28
N MET A 132 -5.86 9.89 13.84
CA MET A 132 -5.51 9.91 12.42
C MET A 132 -6.16 8.74 11.68
N PHE A 133 -6.17 7.55 12.29
CA PHE A 133 -6.87 6.38 11.78
C PHE A 133 -8.38 6.58 11.75
N ASN A 134 -8.99 7.15 12.81
CA ASN A 134 -10.41 7.54 12.79
C ASN A 134 -10.73 8.38 11.56
N LYS A 135 -9.89 9.39 11.26
CA LYS A 135 -10.06 10.25 10.08
C LYS A 135 -9.93 9.47 8.78
N VAL A 136 -8.86 8.69 8.61
CA VAL A 136 -8.64 7.88 7.40
C VAL A 136 -9.79 6.91 7.15
N LEU A 137 -10.20 6.16 8.17
CA LEU A 137 -11.28 5.19 8.07
C LEU A 137 -12.61 5.86 7.76
N THR A 138 -12.92 6.99 8.41
CA THR A 138 -14.13 7.78 8.15
C THR A 138 -14.24 8.10 6.65
N TYR A 139 -13.22 8.74 6.07
CA TYR A 139 -13.21 9.09 4.65
C TYR A 139 -13.07 7.89 3.69
N SER A 140 -12.75 6.70 4.22
CA SER A 140 -12.62 5.48 3.43
C SER A 140 -13.88 4.61 3.43
N THR A 141 -14.91 4.95 4.21
CA THR A 141 -16.18 4.22 4.19
C THR A 141 -16.92 4.42 2.86
N GLU A 142 -17.70 3.42 2.45
CA GLU A 142 -18.51 3.46 1.22
C GLU A 142 -19.38 4.72 1.13
N LYS A 143 -19.96 5.16 2.26
CA LYS A 143 -20.78 6.36 2.34
C LYS A 143 -20.07 7.63 1.87
N TYR A 144 -18.78 7.79 2.14
CA TYR A 144 -18.03 8.98 1.72
C TYR A 144 -17.31 8.76 0.40
N VAL A 145 -16.84 7.55 0.12
CA VAL A 145 -16.24 7.23 -1.18
C VAL A 145 -17.26 7.40 -2.31
N SER A 146 -18.50 6.92 -2.15
CA SER A 146 -19.57 7.05 -3.15
C SER A 146 -20.07 8.48 -3.35
N LYS A 147 -19.80 9.39 -2.40
CA LYS A 147 -20.17 10.80 -2.47
C LYS A 147 -19.06 11.70 -3.02
N GLN A 148 -17.90 11.14 -3.36
CA GLN A 148 -16.85 11.93 -3.98
C GLN A 148 -17.35 12.43 -5.34
N THR A 149 -17.43 13.74 -5.49
CA THR A 149 -17.72 14.39 -6.78
C THR A 149 -16.45 14.46 -7.61
N PRO A 150 -16.57 14.55 -8.95
CA PRO A 150 -15.43 14.88 -9.81
C PRO A 150 -14.65 16.07 -9.26
N ARG A 151 -13.32 15.98 -9.25
CA ARG A 151 -12.45 17.07 -8.79
C ARG A 151 -12.60 18.32 -9.68
N ILE A 152 -12.85 18.09 -10.96
CA ILE A 152 -13.03 19.11 -11.99
C ILE A 152 -14.51 19.17 -12.33
N ASP A 153 -15.09 20.37 -12.32
CA ASP A 153 -16.49 20.58 -12.69
C ASP A 153 -16.65 20.37 -14.21
N PRO A 154 -17.54 19.46 -14.66
CA PRO A 154 -17.72 19.16 -16.08
C PRO A 154 -18.17 20.35 -16.93
N THR A 155 -18.69 21.42 -16.31
CA THR A 155 -19.07 22.65 -17.01
C THR A 155 -17.90 23.60 -17.28
N THR A 156 -16.73 23.33 -16.69
CA THR A 156 -15.56 24.21 -16.81
C THR A 156 -14.66 23.83 -17.98
N TYR A 157 -15.02 22.78 -18.72
CA TYR A 157 -14.25 22.28 -19.84
C TYR A 157 -15.15 21.84 -21.00
N TYR A 158 -14.57 21.68 -22.18
CA TYR A 158 -15.28 21.23 -23.36
C TYR A 158 -14.37 20.39 -24.25
N VAL A 159 -14.88 19.26 -24.73
CA VAL A 159 -14.24 18.43 -25.75
C VAL A 159 -15.27 18.24 -26.84
N GLU A 160 -15.00 18.77 -28.03
CA GLU A 160 -15.87 18.61 -29.19
C GLU A 160 -15.91 17.16 -29.64
N TYR A 161 -17.13 16.62 -29.77
CA TYR A 161 -17.40 15.30 -30.35
C TYR A 161 -17.44 15.35 -31.88
N PHE A 162 -17.28 14.20 -32.53
CA PHE A 162 -17.18 14.14 -33.99
C PHE A 162 -18.41 14.75 -34.71
N ASP A 163 -19.61 14.41 -34.27
CA ASP A 163 -20.85 14.95 -34.85
C ASP A 163 -20.95 16.48 -34.71
N GLU A 164 -20.51 17.02 -33.57
CA GLU A 164 -20.48 18.46 -33.31
C GLU A 164 -19.48 19.17 -34.23
N PHE A 165 -18.31 18.55 -34.43
CA PHE A 165 -17.29 19.01 -35.35
C PHE A 165 -17.79 19.04 -36.79
N VAL A 166 -18.36 17.93 -37.28
CA VAL A 166 -18.89 17.84 -38.65
C VAL A 166 -19.96 18.90 -38.88
N ALA A 167 -20.89 19.07 -37.93
CA ALA A 167 -21.92 20.10 -38.01
C ALA A 167 -21.33 21.52 -38.07
N ARG A 168 -20.26 21.79 -37.30
CA ARG A 168 -19.56 23.08 -37.31
C ARG A 168 -18.86 23.33 -38.66
N ILE A 169 -18.08 22.37 -39.15
CA ILE A 169 -17.34 22.50 -40.41
C ILE A 169 -18.30 22.64 -41.60
N LYS A 170 -19.35 21.81 -41.69
CA LYS A 170 -20.37 21.94 -42.75
C LYS A 170 -21.04 23.32 -42.74
N LYS A 171 -21.24 23.91 -41.56
CA LYS A 171 -21.77 25.27 -41.44
C LYS A 171 -20.75 26.33 -41.89
N GLU A 172 -19.47 26.18 -41.55
CA GLU A 172 -18.40 27.09 -41.96
C GLU A 172 -18.22 27.09 -43.49
N ILE A 173 -18.15 25.90 -44.12
CA ILE A 173 -18.07 25.73 -45.58
C ILE A 173 -19.26 26.37 -46.28
N ASN A 174 -20.49 26.06 -45.86
CA ASN A 174 -21.71 26.67 -46.43
C ASN A 174 -21.76 28.19 -46.27
N THR A 175 -21.10 28.74 -45.24
CA THR A 175 -21.02 30.18 -45.02
C THR A 175 -19.97 30.84 -45.92
N GLU A 176 -18.86 30.18 -46.19
CA GLU A 176 -17.86 30.62 -47.17
C GLU A 176 -18.38 30.53 -48.60
N ASP A 177 -19.05 29.44 -48.96
CA ASP A 177 -19.69 29.27 -50.26
C ASP A 177 -20.77 30.33 -50.52
N LYS A 178 -21.57 30.70 -49.51
CA LYS A 178 -22.53 31.81 -49.64
C LYS A 178 -21.84 33.17 -49.85
N ARG A 179 -20.67 33.40 -49.22
CA ARG A 179 -19.89 34.63 -49.45
C ARG A 179 -19.23 34.66 -50.82
N GLN A 180 -18.93 33.50 -51.42
CA GLN A 180 -18.39 33.40 -52.79
C GLN A 180 -19.49 33.43 -53.86
N LYS A 181 -20.65 32.80 -53.61
CA LYS A 181 -21.82 32.76 -54.53
C LYS A 181 -22.64 34.07 -54.58
N ASP A 182 -22.42 35.01 -53.66
CA ASP A 182 -22.87 36.41 -53.83
C ASP A 182 -22.17 37.11 -55.02
N GLY A 183 -21.26 36.42 -55.74
CA GLY A 183 -20.58 36.89 -56.95
C GLY A 183 -20.93 36.19 -58.27
N GLU A 184 -21.36 34.93 -58.32
CA GLU A 184 -21.65 34.21 -59.58
C GLU A 184 -22.76 33.15 -59.43
N GLU A 185 -23.72 33.16 -60.36
CA GLU A 185 -24.79 32.17 -60.54
C GLU A 185 -24.25 30.89 -61.20
N VAL A 186 -24.43 29.70 -60.60
CA VAL A 186 -24.36 28.42 -61.32
C VAL A 186 -25.33 27.37 -60.75
N GLU A 187 -25.92 26.62 -61.68
CA GLU A 187 -26.90 25.54 -61.60
C GLU A 187 -26.41 24.25 -60.89
N ASN A 188 -27.36 23.48 -60.37
CA ASN A 188 -27.17 22.20 -59.67
C ASN A 188 -27.01 21.03 -60.65
N GLU A 189 -26.06 20.13 -60.38
CA GLU A 189 -26.11 18.73 -60.81
C GLU A 189 -25.96 17.84 -59.56
N GLU A 190 -26.96 16.98 -59.32
CA GLU A 190 -26.99 15.92 -58.32
C GLU A 190 -26.51 14.62 -58.99
N GLU A 191 -25.47 13.95 -58.46
CA GLU A 191 -25.23 12.52 -58.70
C GLU A 191 -24.10 11.99 -57.78
N GLY A 192 -24.41 11.05 -56.86
CA GLY A 192 -23.36 10.32 -56.13
C GLY A 192 -23.64 9.72 -54.73
N GLU A 193 -24.89 9.49 -54.32
CA GLU A 193 -25.27 9.34 -52.89
C GLU A 193 -24.80 8.10 -52.08
N GLU A 194 -23.88 7.23 -52.51
CA GLU A 194 -23.44 6.11 -51.62
C GLU A 194 -21.92 5.94 -51.51
N GLU A 195 -21.16 6.04 -52.61
CA GLU A 195 -19.68 6.00 -52.55
C GLU A 195 -19.07 7.33 -52.04
N GLU A 196 -19.77 8.46 -52.21
CA GLU A 196 -19.29 9.79 -51.81
C GLU A 196 -19.31 10.01 -50.27
N TYR A 197 -20.22 9.35 -49.56
CA TYR A 197 -20.37 9.47 -48.10
C TYR A 197 -19.20 8.85 -47.32
N GLU A 198 -18.67 7.70 -47.77
CA GLU A 198 -17.55 7.02 -47.09
C GLU A 198 -16.25 7.84 -47.20
N TYR A 199 -16.02 8.47 -48.36
CA TYR A 199 -14.91 9.42 -48.56
C TYR A 199 -15.09 10.74 -47.80
N GLU A 200 -16.32 11.25 -47.67
CA GLU A 200 -16.61 12.47 -46.90
C GLU A 200 -16.32 12.25 -45.40
N GLU A 201 -16.72 11.11 -44.85
CA GLU A 201 -16.53 10.76 -43.45
C GLU A 201 -15.05 10.57 -43.08
N GLU A 202 -14.29 9.85 -43.91
CA GLU A 202 -12.85 9.66 -43.72
C GLU A 202 -12.09 11.01 -43.74
N TYR A 203 -12.47 11.91 -44.65
CA TYR A 203 -11.93 13.28 -44.70
C TYR A 203 -12.19 14.06 -43.39
N TYR A 204 -13.42 14.06 -42.87
CA TYR A 204 -13.73 14.74 -41.61
C TYR A 204 -12.97 14.14 -40.44
N TRP A 205 -12.78 12.81 -40.40
CA TRP A 205 -12.00 12.15 -39.35
C TRP A 205 -10.53 12.55 -39.36
N GLU A 206 -9.92 12.70 -40.55
CA GLU A 206 -8.54 13.18 -40.67
C GLU A 206 -8.37 14.58 -40.06
N ILE A 207 -9.24 15.52 -40.41
CA ILE A 207 -9.14 16.90 -39.90
C ILE A 207 -9.68 17.07 -38.48
N PHE A 208 -10.59 16.20 -38.01
CA PHE A 208 -11.14 16.24 -36.65
C PHE A 208 -10.04 16.17 -35.60
N ARG A 209 -9.07 15.25 -35.77
CA ARG A 209 -7.97 15.04 -34.82
C ARG A 209 -7.15 16.30 -34.58
N GLU A 210 -6.96 17.11 -35.61
CA GLU A 210 -6.18 18.34 -35.54
C GLU A 210 -7.04 19.53 -35.06
N GLN A 211 -8.23 19.68 -35.65
CA GLN A 211 -9.03 20.90 -35.59
C GLN A 211 -10.15 20.86 -34.55
N LYS A 212 -10.39 19.73 -33.89
CA LYS A 212 -11.36 19.66 -32.79
C LYS A 212 -11.08 20.71 -31.73
N LEU A 213 -12.15 21.34 -31.25
CA LEU A 213 -12.10 22.30 -30.17
C LEU A 213 -11.98 21.56 -28.83
N VAL A 214 -10.96 21.93 -28.06
CA VAL A 214 -10.77 21.45 -26.69
C VAL A 214 -10.49 22.66 -25.81
N THR A 215 -11.35 22.86 -24.81
CA THR A 215 -11.17 23.87 -23.77
C THR A 215 -10.74 23.16 -22.50
N SER A 216 -9.50 23.39 -22.08
CA SER A 216 -8.98 22.85 -20.83
C SER A 216 -9.80 23.36 -19.63
N PRO A 217 -9.97 22.54 -18.58
CA PRO A 217 -10.63 22.97 -17.36
C PRO A 217 -9.91 24.18 -16.74
N ALA A 218 -10.67 25.04 -16.08
CA ALA A 218 -10.09 26.13 -15.30
C ALA A 218 -9.09 25.58 -14.27
N GLU A 219 -8.02 26.35 -13.97
CA GLU A 219 -7.04 25.96 -12.97
C GLU A 219 -7.73 25.62 -11.65
N TYR A 220 -7.68 24.34 -11.27
CA TYR A 220 -8.27 23.87 -10.02
C TYR A 220 -7.35 24.24 -8.85
N SER A 221 -7.82 25.14 -7.98
CA SER A 221 -7.18 25.40 -6.70
C SER A 221 -7.83 24.56 -5.61
N PHE A 222 -7.01 23.80 -4.87
CA PHE A 222 -7.52 23.05 -3.72
C PHE A 222 -8.07 24.01 -2.66
N SER A 223 -9.31 23.76 -2.26
CA SER A 223 -10.01 24.49 -1.22
C SER A 223 -10.44 23.53 -0.11
N PRO A 224 -10.01 23.72 1.15
CA PRO A 224 -10.47 22.89 2.27
C PRO A 224 -11.99 22.88 2.44
N GLN A 225 -12.68 23.94 2.01
CA GLN A 225 -14.14 24.05 2.06
C GLN A 225 -14.86 23.05 1.14
N ASN A 226 -14.17 22.49 0.15
CA ASN A 226 -14.73 21.48 -0.75
C ASN A 226 -14.69 20.07 -0.15
N ILE A 227 -14.07 19.89 1.03
CA ILE A 227 -14.07 18.60 1.72
C ILE A 227 -15.44 18.41 2.37
N ILE A 228 -16.10 17.30 2.02
CA ILE A 228 -17.37 16.92 2.63
C ILE A 228 -17.14 16.63 4.11
N GLU A 229 -17.73 17.45 4.99
CA GLU A 229 -17.66 17.23 6.43
C GLU A 229 -18.41 15.93 6.80
N PRO A 230 -17.76 15.00 7.51
CA PRO A 230 -18.37 13.73 7.85
C PRO A 230 -19.40 13.90 8.98
N VAL A 231 -20.60 13.35 8.77
CA VAL A 231 -21.67 13.29 9.77
C VAL A 231 -21.51 12.06 10.67
N ASP A 232 -21.19 10.91 10.08
CA ASP A 232 -20.82 9.69 10.81
C ASP A 232 -19.30 9.57 10.83
N ILE A 233 -18.74 9.43 12.03
CA ILE A 233 -17.30 9.35 12.27
C ILE A 233 -16.99 7.95 12.81
N VAL A 234 -15.98 7.30 12.23
CA VAL A 234 -15.42 6.07 12.80
C VAL A 234 -14.68 6.46 14.09
N ASP A 235 -15.10 5.90 15.22
CA ASP A 235 -14.39 6.05 16.48
C ASP A 235 -13.82 4.71 16.95
N LEU A 236 -12.49 4.63 17.01
CA LEU A 236 -11.77 3.47 17.50
C LEU A 236 -11.60 3.47 19.04
N ASN A 237 -12.09 4.49 19.75
CA ASN A 237 -12.04 4.48 21.22
C ASN A 237 -12.93 3.38 21.81
N GLY A 238 -12.45 2.70 22.83
CA GLY A 238 -13.15 1.56 23.44
C GLY A 238 -13.16 0.32 22.56
N THR A 239 -12.32 0.25 21.52
CA THR A 239 -12.25 -0.90 20.60
C THR A 239 -10.94 -1.67 20.76
N ARG A 240 -10.94 -2.89 20.24
CA ARG A 240 -9.78 -3.76 20.19
C ARG A 240 -9.27 -3.91 18.76
N LEU A 241 -8.05 -3.47 18.54
CA LEU A 241 -7.40 -3.38 17.24
C LEU A 241 -6.36 -4.49 17.05
N GLN A 242 -6.06 -4.77 15.79
CA GLN A 242 -4.91 -5.55 15.37
C GLN A 242 -3.97 -4.63 14.59
N VAL A 243 -2.72 -4.52 15.03
CA VAL A 243 -1.74 -3.60 14.45
C VAL A 243 -0.43 -4.33 14.17
N ILE A 244 0.05 -4.27 12.93
CA ILE A 244 1.40 -4.73 12.58
C ILE A 244 2.36 -3.58 12.81
N VAL A 245 3.45 -3.84 13.54
CA VAL A 245 4.48 -2.84 13.84
C VAL A 245 5.70 -3.09 12.97
N LYS A 246 6.23 -2.04 12.35
CA LYS A 246 7.48 -2.09 11.59
C LYS A 246 8.40 -0.94 12.03
N MET A 247 9.68 -1.23 12.19
CA MET A 247 10.72 -0.24 12.45
C MET A 247 11.87 -0.48 11.49
N ALA A 248 12.31 0.57 10.81
CA ALA A 248 13.42 0.47 9.88
C ALA A 248 14.20 1.77 9.83
N ASN A 249 15.49 1.64 9.54
CA ASN A 249 16.39 2.76 9.34
C ASN A 249 16.94 2.69 7.91
N ILE A 250 16.97 3.82 7.21
CA ILE A 250 17.77 3.97 6.00
C ILE A 250 19.08 4.64 6.42
N CYS A 251 20.20 3.97 6.18
CA CYS A 251 21.55 4.38 6.56
C CYS A 251 22.37 4.64 5.29
N LEU A 252 22.97 5.83 5.21
CA LEU A 252 23.86 6.24 4.13
C LEU A 252 25.27 6.46 4.68
N THR A 253 26.27 6.05 3.90
CA THR A 253 27.69 6.26 4.23
C THR A 253 28.36 7.07 3.13
N PRO A 254 29.54 7.66 3.37
CA PRO A 254 30.32 8.31 2.32
C PRO A 254 30.56 7.43 1.08
N GLU A 255 30.70 6.12 1.25
CA GLU A 255 30.89 5.13 0.18
C GLU A 255 29.58 4.80 -0.56
N LYS A 256 28.43 4.91 0.13
CA LYS A 256 27.08 4.68 -0.40
C LYS A 256 26.18 5.89 -0.10
N PRO A 257 26.46 7.06 -0.71
CA PRO A 257 25.91 8.34 -0.27
C PRO A 257 24.48 8.59 -0.74
N THR A 258 23.93 7.74 -1.60
CA THR A 258 22.63 7.96 -2.26
C THR A 258 21.73 6.75 -2.06
N TYR A 259 20.50 6.97 -1.60
CA TYR A 259 19.41 6.00 -1.63
C TYR A 259 18.62 6.16 -2.92
N LYS A 260 18.44 5.07 -3.68
CA LYS A 260 17.76 5.10 -5.00
C LYS A 260 16.23 5.22 -4.94
N GLY A 261 15.65 5.23 -3.74
CA GLY A 261 14.21 5.16 -3.55
C GLY A 261 13.69 3.72 -3.42
N GLY A 262 12.40 3.61 -3.09
CA GLY A 262 11.67 2.35 -3.01
C GLY A 262 10.97 2.01 -4.33
N VAL A 263 10.19 0.94 -4.31
CA VAL A 263 9.27 0.57 -5.39
C VAL A 263 7.85 1.03 -5.07
N TRP A 264 6.99 1.17 -6.08
CA TRP A 264 5.55 1.37 -5.86
C TRP A 264 4.94 0.13 -5.22
N HIS A 265 4.26 0.30 -4.09
CA HIS A 265 3.61 -0.80 -3.37
C HIS A 265 2.45 -0.32 -2.50
N ILE A 266 1.60 -1.26 -2.10
CA ILE A 266 0.71 -1.16 -0.94
C ILE A 266 1.26 -2.06 0.18
N GLU A 267 0.79 -1.88 1.42
CA GLU A 267 1.23 -2.70 2.53
C GLU A 267 0.46 -4.01 2.60
N GLY A 268 1.19 -5.11 2.71
CA GLY A 268 0.61 -6.44 2.87
C GLY A 268 -0.13 -7.00 1.65
N MET A 269 -0.93 -8.02 1.91
CA MET A 269 -1.79 -8.78 1.00
C MET A 269 -3.22 -8.83 1.59
N LEU A 270 -4.21 -9.27 0.81
CA LEU A 270 -5.61 -9.30 1.24
C LEU A 270 -5.84 -10.17 2.49
N ASN A 271 -5.09 -11.25 2.66
CA ASN A 271 -5.16 -12.12 3.85
C ASN A 271 -4.62 -11.44 5.14
N GLU A 272 -4.06 -10.24 5.04
CA GLU A 272 -3.62 -9.44 6.20
C GLU A 272 -4.59 -8.28 6.49
N ASP A 273 -5.55 -8.03 5.60
CA ASP A 273 -6.66 -7.07 5.72
C ASP A 273 -6.24 -5.69 6.27
N ILE A 274 -5.12 -5.15 5.80
CA ILE A 274 -4.61 -3.85 6.22
C ILE A 274 -5.43 -2.75 5.54
N VAL A 275 -6.07 -1.88 6.34
CA VAL A 275 -6.93 -0.79 5.86
C VAL A 275 -6.28 0.58 5.93
N SER A 276 -5.29 0.77 6.81
CA SER A 276 -4.58 2.04 6.92
C SER A 276 -3.12 1.86 7.33
N THR A 277 -2.28 2.74 6.80
CA THR A 277 -0.87 2.83 7.14
C THR A 277 -0.62 4.13 7.89
N GLY A 278 0.04 4.03 9.04
CA GLY A 278 0.59 5.12 9.83
C GLY A 278 2.12 5.07 9.83
N ILE A 279 2.79 6.20 9.61
CA ILE A 279 4.25 6.29 9.60
C ILE A 279 4.69 7.49 10.44
N TYR A 280 5.59 7.25 11.39
CA TYR A 280 6.27 8.27 12.18
C TYR A 280 7.76 8.33 11.82
N TYR A 281 8.19 9.50 11.37
CA TYR A 281 9.58 9.81 11.00
C TYR A 281 10.31 10.36 12.22
N TYR A 282 10.73 9.48 13.11
CA TYR A 282 11.16 9.89 14.46
C TYR A 282 12.57 10.47 14.51
N HIS A 283 13.41 10.23 13.50
CA HIS A 283 14.75 10.84 13.44
C HIS A 283 15.31 10.89 12.01
N GLN A 284 15.96 12.00 11.66
CA GLN A 284 16.71 12.18 10.41
C GLN A 284 17.97 13.01 10.64
N GLU A 285 19.08 12.61 10.04
CA GLU A 285 20.35 13.32 10.16
C GLU A 285 21.14 13.23 8.84
N ASN A 286 21.73 14.36 8.44
CA ASN A 286 22.65 14.45 7.30
C ASN A 286 22.12 13.87 5.97
N ILE A 287 20.83 14.06 5.67
CA ILE A 287 20.20 13.67 4.41
C ILE A 287 19.48 14.85 3.76
N THR A 288 19.40 14.84 2.43
CA THR A 288 18.56 15.77 1.66
C THR A 288 17.07 15.49 1.89
N GLU A 289 16.18 16.32 1.31
CA GLU A 289 14.74 16.16 1.47
C GLU A 289 14.28 14.75 1.09
N SER A 290 13.65 14.04 2.03
CA SER A 290 13.01 12.75 1.78
C SER A 290 11.51 12.93 1.52
N ARG A 291 10.98 12.29 0.47
CA ARG A 291 9.56 12.37 0.10
C ARG A 291 8.91 11.00 0.01
N LEU A 292 7.59 10.97 0.27
CA LEU A 292 6.72 9.82 0.04
C LEU A 292 5.69 10.19 -1.03
N ASN A 293 5.78 9.56 -2.19
CA ASN A 293 4.89 9.79 -3.31
C ASN A 293 3.71 8.81 -3.26
N PHE A 294 2.58 9.24 -3.81
CA PHE A 294 1.34 8.46 -3.86
C PHE A 294 0.79 8.41 -5.30
N ARG A 295 0.23 7.27 -5.67
CA ARG A 295 -0.59 7.10 -6.88
C ARG A 295 -1.81 6.23 -6.58
N LYS A 296 -2.84 6.34 -7.40
CA LYS A 296 -4.04 5.48 -7.34
C LYS A 296 -4.42 5.00 -8.72
N THR A 297 -5.15 3.90 -8.80
CA THR A 297 -5.83 3.51 -10.04
C THR A 297 -6.87 4.54 -10.42
N VAL A 298 -7.11 4.68 -11.72
CA VAL A 298 -8.25 5.38 -12.28
C VAL A 298 -9.06 4.42 -13.14
N VAL A 299 -10.34 4.74 -13.31
CA VAL A 299 -11.18 4.06 -14.30
C VAL A 299 -10.94 4.77 -15.63
N GLU A 300 -10.97 3.98 -16.70
CA GLU A 300 -10.98 4.51 -18.05
C GLU A 300 -12.09 5.56 -18.21
N PRO A 301 -11.77 6.78 -18.66
CA PRO A 301 -12.78 7.79 -18.88
C PRO A 301 -13.65 7.44 -20.09
N ASP A 302 -14.82 8.07 -20.21
CA ASP A 302 -15.58 8.05 -21.47
C ASP A 302 -14.95 9.07 -22.45
N TYR A 303 -14.65 8.66 -23.68
CA TYR A 303 -14.08 9.49 -24.75
C TYR A 303 -14.46 8.98 -26.15
N GLU A 304 -14.31 9.84 -27.17
CA GLU A 304 -14.51 9.49 -28.58
C GLU A 304 -13.34 8.65 -29.11
N GLN A 305 -13.61 7.59 -29.89
CA GLN A 305 -12.55 6.67 -30.33
C GLN A 305 -11.41 7.43 -31.06
N GLY A 306 -10.16 7.15 -30.67
CA GLY A 306 -8.99 7.84 -31.22
C GLY A 306 -8.79 9.30 -30.76
N ASP A 307 -9.53 9.79 -29.76
CA ASP A 307 -9.38 11.15 -29.23
C ASP A 307 -8.15 11.35 -28.31
N VAL A 308 -6.96 11.30 -28.89
CA VAL A 308 -5.70 11.51 -28.16
C VAL A 308 -5.67 12.90 -27.50
N LYS A 309 -6.08 13.95 -28.23
CA LYS A 309 -5.96 15.35 -27.80
C LYS A 309 -6.90 15.66 -26.63
N GLY A 310 -8.17 15.23 -26.72
CA GLY A 310 -9.16 15.45 -25.67
C GLY A 310 -8.80 14.69 -24.40
N VAL A 311 -8.42 13.42 -24.51
CA VAL A 311 -8.07 12.57 -23.36
C VAL A 311 -6.83 13.05 -22.63
N ARG A 312 -5.79 13.47 -23.36
CA ARG A 312 -4.57 14.02 -22.76
C ARG A 312 -4.83 15.32 -21.98
N LEU A 313 -5.57 16.25 -22.58
CA LEU A 313 -5.84 17.57 -21.97
C LEU A 313 -6.86 17.48 -20.82
N MET A 314 -7.99 16.81 -21.08
CA MET A 314 -8.62 15.79 -20.22
C MET A 314 -8.07 15.46 -18.84
N TYR A 315 -7.49 14.29 -18.87
CA TYR A 315 -7.25 13.41 -17.74
C TYR A 315 -5.75 13.27 -17.47
N GLY A 316 -4.90 13.81 -18.36
CA GLY A 316 -3.45 13.62 -18.32
C GLY A 316 -3.04 12.19 -18.66
N LEU A 317 -3.85 11.48 -19.46
CA LEU A 317 -3.58 10.12 -19.93
C LEU A 317 -3.12 10.17 -21.39
N GLU A 318 -2.06 9.44 -21.73
CA GLU A 318 -1.65 9.20 -23.12
C GLU A 318 -1.96 7.74 -23.53
N ASP A 319 -2.04 7.50 -24.83
CA ASP A 319 -2.26 6.14 -25.38
C ASP A 319 -1.14 5.20 -24.91
N GLU A 320 -1.48 3.95 -24.62
CA GLU A 320 -0.59 2.92 -24.06
C GLU A 320 -0.02 3.23 -22.66
N GLU A 321 -0.41 4.36 -22.03
CA GLU A 321 0.00 4.65 -20.65
C GLU A 321 -0.80 3.85 -19.62
N ALA A 322 -0.28 3.83 -18.40
CA ALA A 322 -0.92 3.18 -17.26
C ALA A 322 -2.17 3.94 -16.80
N LEU A 323 -3.29 3.22 -16.57
CA LEU A 323 -4.51 3.74 -15.92
C LEU A 323 -4.32 4.02 -14.41
N ASN A 324 -3.36 4.88 -14.08
CA ASN A 324 -3.19 5.43 -12.74
C ASN A 324 -3.00 6.95 -12.77
N GLN A 325 -3.30 7.57 -11.63
CA GLN A 325 -3.09 8.99 -11.42
C GLN A 325 -2.08 9.19 -10.30
N PHE A 326 -1.04 9.96 -10.59
CA PHE A 326 -0.12 10.48 -9.59
C PHE A 326 -0.86 11.48 -8.67
N LEU A 327 -0.86 11.21 -7.37
CA LEU A 327 -1.56 12.04 -6.39
C LEU A 327 -0.65 13.11 -5.75
N GLY A 328 0.63 13.16 -6.13
CA GLY A 328 1.62 14.01 -5.51
C GLY A 328 2.46 13.28 -4.47
N GLY A 329 3.30 14.06 -3.78
CA GLY A 329 4.18 13.54 -2.73
C GLY A 329 4.33 14.48 -1.56
N VAL A 330 4.46 13.90 -0.37
CA VAL A 330 4.58 14.61 0.90
C VAL A 330 6.04 14.61 1.35
N THR A 331 6.55 15.76 1.78
CA THR A 331 7.86 15.84 2.44
C THR A 331 7.82 15.18 3.81
N THR A 332 8.81 14.35 4.08
CA THR A 332 8.84 13.45 5.25
C THR A 332 9.95 13.80 6.24
N HIS A 333 10.03 15.05 6.68
CA HIS A 333 11.04 15.51 7.63
C HIS A 333 10.89 14.86 9.04
N GLU A 334 11.92 14.97 9.87
CA GLU A 334 11.90 14.54 11.28
C GLU A 334 10.69 15.10 12.04
N GLY A 335 10.06 14.27 12.87
CA GLY A 335 8.89 14.60 13.67
C GLY A 335 7.55 14.45 12.95
N ARG A 336 7.54 14.19 11.63
CA ARG A 336 6.31 14.05 10.85
C ARG A 336 5.59 12.72 11.16
N CYS A 337 4.28 12.79 11.39
CA CYS A 337 3.37 11.64 11.35
C CYS A 337 2.49 11.72 10.09
N LEU A 338 2.33 10.58 9.39
CA LEU A 338 1.45 10.44 8.23
C LEU A 338 0.50 9.28 8.45
N SER A 339 -0.77 9.44 8.09
CA SER A 339 -1.71 8.33 8.01
C SER A 339 -2.51 8.43 6.71
N PHE A 340 -2.65 7.31 6.02
CA PHE A 340 -3.32 7.22 4.73
C PHE A 340 -4.00 5.85 4.58
N PRO A 341 -5.03 5.74 3.71
CA PRO A 341 -5.68 4.45 3.48
C PRO A 341 -4.78 3.53 2.65
N ASN A 342 -4.78 2.24 2.96
CA ASN A 342 -3.95 1.24 2.29
C ASN A 342 -4.51 0.80 0.91
N ARG A 343 -5.02 1.79 0.15
CA ARG A 343 -5.46 1.68 -1.24
C ARG A 343 -4.64 2.55 -2.19
N TYR A 344 -3.81 3.44 -1.63
CA TYR A 344 -2.89 4.26 -2.41
C TYR A 344 -1.57 3.53 -2.50
N GLN A 345 -1.11 3.27 -3.72
CA GLN A 345 0.28 2.87 -3.90
C GLN A 345 1.16 4.03 -3.51
N HIS A 346 2.24 3.71 -2.81
CA HIS A 346 3.20 4.69 -2.37
C HIS A 346 4.63 4.26 -2.67
N GLN A 347 5.51 5.25 -2.77
CA GLN A 347 6.91 5.04 -3.10
C GLN A 347 7.78 6.07 -2.38
N VAL A 348 8.77 5.59 -1.64
CA VAL A 348 9.83 6.43 -1.08
C VAL A 348 10.71 6.95 -2.21
N GLN A 349 10.88 8.26 -2.30
CA GLN A 349 11.69 8.87 -3.36
C GLN A 349 13.20 8.81 -3.04
N PRO A 350 14.07 8.93 -4.05
CA PRO A 350 15.52 9.01 -3.85
C PRO A 350 15.92 10.19 -2.96
N PHE A 351 16.97 10.02 -2.18
CA PHE A 351 17.63 11.09 -1.41
C PHE A 351 19.10 10.73 -1.18
N GLU A 352 19.91 11.69 -0.74
CA GLU A 352 21.35 11.50 -0.55
C GLU A 352 21.89 12.25 0.67
N LEU A 353 23.16 12.04 1.00
CA LEU A 353 23.85 12.78 2.05
C LEU A 353 23.96 14.27 1.71
N VAL A 354 23.76 15.14 2.71
CA VAL A 354 24.04 16.59 2.59
C VAL A 354 25.56 16.82 2.63
N ASP A 355 26.21 16.36 3.71
CA ASP A 355 27.66 16.29 3.85
C ASP A 355 28.10 14.87 3.49
N LYS A 356 28.59 14.70 2.25
CA LYS A 356 29.05 13.39 1.71
C LYS A 356 30.27 12.82 2.43
N THR A 357 30.88 13.55 3.37
CA THR A 357 32.01 13.06 4.18
C THR A 357 31.58 12.38 5.49
N LYS A 358 30.30 12.49 5.86
CA LYS A 358 29.75 11.92 7.10
C LYS A 358 28.60 10.97 6.81
N PRO A 359 28.35 9.97 7.67
CA PRO A 359 27.15 9.14 7.54
C PRO A 359 25.88 9.96 7.75
N GLY A 360 24.75 9.41 7.30
CA GLY A 360 23.42 10.00 7.46
C GLY A 360 22.37 8.92 7.64
N VAL A 361 21.25 9.27 8.24
CA VAL A 361 20.21 8.30 8.63
C VAL A 361 18.81 8.88 8.51
N ARG A 362 17.86 8.02 8.18
CA ARG A 362 16.41 8.25 8.29
C ARG A 362 15.78 7.09 9.04
N LYS A 363 15.10 7.37 10.15
CA LYS A 363 14.50 6.34 11.00
C LYS A 363 12.99 6.48 11.04
N ILE A 364 12.29 5.35 10.91
CA ILE A 364 10.82 5.30 10.89
C ILE A 364 10.25 4.23 11.82
N LEU A 365 9.07 4.52 12.37
CA LEU A 365 8.16 3.59 13.02
C LEU A 365 6.85 3.59 12.24
N CYS A 366 6.42 2.42 11.77
CA CYS A 366 5.18 2.25 11.03
C CYS A 366 4.18 1.39 11.81
N PHE A 367 2.91 1.71 11.60
CA PHE A 367 1.75 0.97 12.08
C PHE A 367 0.89 0.62 10.87
N PHE A 368 0.64 -0.66 10.64
CA PHE A 368 -0.33 -1.11 9.67
C PHE A 368 -1.57 -1.59 10.42
N LEU A 369 -2.64 -0.80 10.33
CA LEU A 369 -3.90 -1.08 10.98
C LEU A 369 -4.65 -2.12 10.16
N VAL A 370 -4.87 -3.29 10.76
CA VAL A 370 -5.77 -4.31 10.23
C VAL A 370 -7.22 -3.85 10.42
N ASN A 371 -8.09 -4.20 9.48
CA ASN A 371 -9.50 -3.88 9.47
C ASN A 371 -10.16 -4.19 10.82
N PRO A 372 -10.68 -3.20 11.56
CA PRO A 372 -11.29 -3.45 12.88
C PRO A 372 -12.52 -4.35 12.85
N ASN A 373 -13.15 -4.54 11.68
CA ASN A 373 -14.33 -5.41 11.53
C ASN A 373 -13.98 -6.88 11.25
N ASN A 374 -12.73 -7.17 10.92
CA ASN A 374 -12.24 -8.51 10.62
C ASN A 374 -11.04 -8.85 11.49
N ARG A 375 -10.82 -10.14 11.74
CA ARG A 375 -9.73 -10.61 12.60
C ARG A 375 -8.86 -11.57 11.82
N VAL A 376 -7.56 -11.34 11.84
CA VAL A 376 -6.56 -12.25 11.26
C VAL A 376 -5.75 -12.93 12.38
N TYR A 377 -4.94 -13.93 12.04
CA TYR A 377 -4.03 -14.54 13.02
C TYR A 377 -3.12 -13.47 13.63
N SER A 378 -3.16 -13.32 14.95
CA SER A 378 -2.31 -12.41 15.69
C SER A 378 -1.37 -13.14 16.63
N THR A 379 -0.43 -12.40 17.18
CA THR A 379 0.50 -12.84 18.24
C THR A 379 -0.20 -13.23 19.55
N ALA A 380 -1.50 -13.00 19.71
CA ALA A 380 -2.26 -13.55 20.84
C ALA A 380 -2.50 -15.06 20.68
N VAL A 381 -2.67 -15.54 19.45
CA VAL A 381 -2.98 -16.95 19.15
C VAL A 381 -1.82 -17.71 18.52
N VAL A 382 -0.95 -17.01 17.80
CA VAL A 382 0.30 -17.57 17.29
C VAL A 382 1.39 -17.32 18.34
N PRO A 383 1.99 -18.35 18.94
CA PRO A 383 3.04 -18.20 19.92
C PRO A 383 4.35 -17.71 19.27
N PRO A 384 5.29 -17.17 20.06
CA PRO A 384 6.59 -16.79 19.54
C PRO A 384 7.27 -17.96 18.83
N GLN A 385 7.76 -17.67 17.63
CA GLN A 385 8.32 -18.66 16.71
C GLN A 385 9.85 -18.71 16.79
N GLN A 386 10.47 -17.78 17.51
CA GLN A 386 11.91 -17.63 17.61
C GLN A 386 12.51 -18.72 18.52
N LYS A 387 13.30 -19.64 17.96
CA LYS A 387 13.96 -20.71 18.74
C LYS A 387 14.90 -20.15 19.81
N GLU A 388 15.53 -19.02 19.54
CA GLU A 388 16.39 -18.31 20.50
C GLU A 388 15.62 -17.88 21.75
N TRP A 389 14.40 -17.32 21.58
CA TRP A 389 13.55 -16.94 22.73
C TRP A 389 13.16 -18.19 23.53
N TYR A 390 12.96 -19.32 22.85
CA TYR A 390 12.59 -20.57 23.53
C TYR A 390 13.75 -21.15 24.35
N ALA A 391 14.94 -21.16 23.76
CA ALA A 391 16.16 -21.58 24.45
C ALA A 391 16.46 -20.69 25.66
N GLU A 392 16.27 -19.37 25.55
CA GLU A 392 16.42 -18.45 26.68
C GLU A 392 15.48 -18.78 27.84
N GLU A 393 14.21 -19.07 27.57
CA GLU A 393 13.23 -19.39 28.60
C GLU A 393 13.44 -20.77 29.23
N LEU A 394 13.83 -21.78 28.43
CA LEU A 394 14.23 -23.09 28.95
C LEU A 394 15.41 -22.99 29.93
N ASN A 395 16.39 -22.15 29.63
CA ASN A 395 17.57 -21.97 30.48
C ASN A 395 17.28 -21.18 31.76
N LYS A 396 16.21 -20.36 31.79
CA LYS A 396 15.85 -19.50 32.93
C LYS A 396 14.84 -20.14 33.89
N ASN A 397 13.98 -21.05 33.45
CA ASN A 397 12.88 -21.58 34.27
C ASN A 397 13.27 -22.81 35.10
N PRO A 398 13.32 -22.73 36.45
CA PRO A 398 13.62 -23.86 37.33
C PRO A 398 12.49 -24.90 37.36
N SER A 399 12.34 -25.67 36.28
CA SER A 399 11.43 -26.81 36.18
C SER A 399 12.20 -28.12 36.36
N LYS A 400 11.52 -29.28 36.34
CA LYS A 400 12.23 -30.58 36.34
C LYS A 400 13.21 -30.74 35.16
N LEU A 401 13.07 -29.95 34.09
CA LEU A 401 13.98 -29.93 32.94
C LEU A 401 15.29 -29.17 33.20
N THR A 402 15.34 -28.17 34.08
CA THR A 402 16.60 -27.47 34.43
C THR A 402 17.50 -28.26 35.38
N ASN A 403 17.01 -29.38 35.94
CA ASN A 403 17.87 -30.36 36.61
C ASN A 403 18.64 -31.23 35.61
N LEU A 404 18.34 -31.12 34.32
CA LEU A 404 19.11 -31.79 33.28
C LEU A 404 20.38 -30.98 33.00
N PRO A 405 21.54 -31.63 32.78
CA PRO A 405 22.75 -30.95 32.35
C PRO A 405 22.46 -30.08 31.11
N SER A 406 23.13 -28.93 30.99
CA SER A 406 23.02 -28.02 29.84
C SER A 406 23.14 -28.77 28.50
N LEU A 407 24.03 -29.77 28.43
CA LEU A 407 24.19 -30.64 27.27
C LEU A 407 22.91 -31.38 26.83
N VAL A 408 22.04 -31.75 27.78
CA VAL A 408 20.77 -32.43 27.49
C VAL A 408 19.74 -31.42 26.98
N LEU A 409 19.65 -30.23 27.58
CA LEU A 409 18.80 -29.15 27.09
C LEU A 409 19.22 -28.69 25.69
N ASP A 410 20.52 -28.57 25.44
CA ASP A 410 21.09 -28.27 24.13
C ASP A 410 20.73 -29.37 23.11
N ASN A 411 20.79 -30.64 23.51
CA ASN A 411 20.38 -31.74 22.65
C ASN A 411 18.88 -31.73 22.36
N ILE A 412 18.02 -31.45 23.35
CA ILE A 412 16.58 -31.30 23.11
C ILE A 412 16.35 -30.19 22.09
N ASN A 413 16.93 -29.01 22.32
CA ASN A 413 16.79 -27.87 21.42
C ASN A 413 17.30 -28.18 20.01
N LYS A 414 18.44 -28.89 19.87
CA LYS A 414 18.97 -29.33 18.56
C LYS A 414 18.03 -30.26 17.79
N HIS A 415 17.26 -31.11 18.48
CA HIS A 415 16.38 -32.09 17.82
C HIS A 415 14.93 -31.61 17.73
N MET A 416 14.58 -30.43 18.26
CA MET A 416 13.27 -29.84 18.03
C MET A 416 13.18 -29.23 16.64
N ASN A 417 12.16 -29.66 15.90
CA ASN A 417 11.84 -29.15 14.56
C ASN A 417 11.09 -27.80 14.59
N TRP A 418 10.62 -27.39 15.75
CA TRP A 418 9.97 -26.09 16.00
C TRP A 418 10.18 -25.76 17.49
N PRO A 419 10.49 -24.51 17.89
CA PRO A 419 10.42 -23.26 17.12
C PRO A 419 11.51 -23.06 16.06
N ILE A 420 11.34 -22.02 15.23
CA ILE A 420 12.09 -21.74 14.00
C ILE A 420 13.46 -21.12 14.31
N GLU A 421 14.51 -21.64 13.69
CA GLU A 421 15.85 -21.05 13.74
C GLU A 421 15.94 -19.78 12.89
N ARG A 422 16.74 -18.80 13.32
CA ARG A 422 16.89 -17.54 12.61
C ARG A 422 17.26 -17.71 11.14
N LYS A 423 18.18 -18.63 10.83
CA LYS A 423 18.59 -18.94 9.47
C LYS A 423 17.42 -19.41 8.59
N ASP A 424 16.49 -20.20 9.15
CA ASP A 424 15.32 -20.66 8.39
C ASP A 424 14.26 -19.56 8.29
N ALA A 425 14.09 -18.73 9.33
CA ALA A 425 13.24 -17.54 9.26
C ALA A 425 13.71 -16.55 8.18
N GLU A 426 15.02 -16.39 8.01
CA GLU A 426 15.62 -15.57 6.94
C GLU A 426 15.34 -16.15 5.55
N LYS A 427 15.40 -17.48 5.38
CA LYS A 427 14.99 -18.14 4.12
C LYS A 427 13.50 -17.94 3.83
N TYR A 428 12.63 -18.14 4.82
CA TYR A 428 11.20 -17.90 4.66
C TYR A 428 10.90 -16.44 4.32
N ARG A 429 11.65 -15.49 4.88
CA ARG A 429 11.57 -14.08 4.50
C ARG A 429 11.93 -13.87 3.03
N GLU A 430 13.00 -14.46 2.53
CA GLU A 430 13.37 -14.38 1.10
C GLU A 430 12.30 -14.99 0.20
N GLU A 431 11.71 -16.12 0.58
CA GLU A 431 10.59 -16.75 -0.13
C GLU A 431 9.36 -15.83 -0.15
N LEU A 432 8.98 -15.27 1.00
CA LEU A 432 7.89 -14.30 1.12
C LEU A 432 8.16 -13.08 0.24
N MET A 433 9.35 -12.49 0.30
CA MET A 433 9.70 -11.32 -0.52
C MET A 433 9.65 -11.64 -2.02
N LYS A 434 10.07 -12.83 -2.42
CA LYS A 434 10.01 -13.29 -3.81
C LYS A 434 8.56 -13.47 -4.27
N GLU A 435 7.72 -14.12 -3.45
CA GLU A 435 6.28 -14.27 -3.72
C GLU A 435 5.62 -12.90 -3.86
N ARG A 436 5.84 -12.00 -2.89
CA ARG A 436 5.26 -10.65 -2.93
C ARG A 436 5.75 -9.84 -4.10
N LYS A 437 7.03 -9.95 -4.50
CA LYS A 437 7.52 -9.27 -5.71
C LYS A 437 6.78 -9.75 -6.97
N TYR A 438 6.56 -11.05 -7.10
CA TYR A 438 5.80 -11.60 -8.23
C TYR A 438 4.35 -11.11 -8.22
N LEU A 439 3.67 -11.17 -7.08
CA LEU A 439 2.29 -10.71 -6.92
C LEU A 439 2.17 -9.19 -7.11
N LEU A 440 3.13 -8.39 -6.63
CA LEU A 440 3.19 -6.94 -6.84
C LEU A 440 3.35 -6.59 -8.31
N ASN A 441 4.20 -7.33 -9.05
CA ASN A 441 4.32 -7.13 -10.49
C ASN A 441 2.99 -7.42 -11.19
N SER A 442 2.34 -8.55 -10.87
CA SER A 442 1.02 -8.87 -11.43
C SER A 442 -0.04 -7.85 -11.02
N GLN A 443 -0.02 -7.34 -9.79
CA GLN A 443 -0.95 -6.30 -9.34
C GLN A 443 -0.67 -4.97 -10.03
N ASN A 444 0.60 -4.60 -10.24
CA ASN A 444 0.94 -3.44 -11.05
C ASN A 444 0.37 -3.64 -12.46
N GLU A 445 0.79 -4.67 -13.19
CA GLU A 445 0.35 -4.92 -14.57
C GLU A 445 -1.19 -5.01 -14.71
N LEU A 446 -1.89 -5.69 -13.80
CA LEU A 446 -3.33 -5.95 -13.95
C LEU A 446 -4.24 -4.87 -13.35
N VAL A 447 -3.73 -4.06 -12.40
CA VAL A 447 -4.58 -3.14 -11.60
C VAL A 447 -4.07 -1.70 -11.68
N PHE A 448 -2.79 -1.44 -11.44
CA PHE A 448 -2.25 -0.06 -11.39
C PHE A 448 -1.64 0.43 -12.70
N GLU A 449 -1.18 -0.47 -13.55
CA GLU A 449 -0.50 -0.23 -14.82
C GLU A 449 -1.23 -0.97 -15.94
N ARG A 450 -2.53 -1.21 -15.75
CA ARG A 450 -3.41 -1.65 -16.83
C ARG A 450 -3.29 -0.62 -17.96
N GLU A 451 -2.90 -1.11 -19.12
CA GLU A 451 -2.72 -0.32 -20.32
C GLU A 451 -4.02 0.34 -20.72
N PHE A 452 -3.94 1.63 -21.01
CA PHE A 452 -5.00 2.42 -21.59
C PHE A 452 -4.87 2.37 -23.12
N SER A 453 -5.90 1.92 -23.85
CA SER A 453 -5.85 1.80 -25.30
C SER A 453 -6.94 2.65 -25.94
N LEU A 454 -6.54 3.61 -26.77
CA LEU A 454 -7.48 4.44 -27.54
C LEU A 454 -8.07 3.71 -28.76
N CYS A 455 -7.63 2.47 -29.03
CA CYS A 455 -7.95 1.72 -30.25
C CYS A 455 -8.99 0.60 -30.06
N GLU A 456 -9.26 0.14 -28.83
CA GLU A 456 -10.17 -0.98 -28.56
C GLU A 456 -11.35 -0.54 -27.67
N HIS A 457 -12.48 -0.17 -28.30
CA HIS A 457 -13.80 -0.13 -27.65
C HIS A 457 -14.79 -1.00 -28.42
#